data_AF-A0A426YNK8-F1
#
_entry.id   AF-A0A426YNK8-F1
#
_cell.length_a   1.000
_cell.length_b   1.000
_cell.length_c   1.000
_cell.angle_alpha   90.00
_cell.angle_beta   90.00
_cell.angle_gamma   90.00
#
_symmetry.space_group_name_H-M   'P 1'
#
loop_
_entity.id
_entity.type
_entity.pdbx_description
1 polymer ?
#
loop_
_entity_poly.entity_id
_entity_poly.type
_entity_poly.pdbx_seq_one_letter_code
_entity_poly.pdbx_strand_id
1 'polypeptide(L)'
;MIQVDSENRPVTGIRLYLEGKRNDRLAVHLQHLSSLPNMYQLSSDATTTYADDDTSFNEREYYEPIKWSLLSHVCTAPVQYNGACIDDSAASIVTKAWLQVKVMGMRKVLFLRLGFSNVTSMKIRRSEWAGPAVVSRKSGAISALITSRFSTGLIPEPKPKVEVNSAIYPKGPPVPIRIPKMSRFVDTTESLRGPDDLPGYWVVTGAKLCVEGGKISLRVKYSLLLEMPEDDFLM
;
A
#
# COMPACT_ATOMS: atom_id res chain seq x y z
N MET A 1 13.78 -8.90 -1.46
CA MET A 1 12.32 -8.95 -1.22
C MET A 1 11.76 -10.03 -2.14
N ILE A 2 10.80 -10.81 -1.65
CA ILE A 2 10.24 -11.95 -2.38
C ILE A 2 9.16 -11.45 -3.32
N GLN A 3 9.16 -11.96 -4.56
CA GLN A 3 8.09 -11.72 -5.50
C GLN A 3 6.92 -12.65 -5.21
N VAL A 4 5.72 -12.09 -5.17
CA VAL A 4 4.47 -12.84 -5.02
C VAL A 4 3.82 -12.97 -6.39
N ASP A 5 3.35 -14.18 -6.70
CA ASP A 5 2.73 -14.55 -7.97
C ASP A 5 1.36 -15.18 -7.66
N SER A 6 0.35 -14.84 -8.46
CA SER A 6 -0.98 -15.44 -8.38
C SER A 6 -1.13 -16.68 -9.26
N GLU A 7 -0.05 -17.19 -9.86
CA GLU A 7 -0.06 -18.37 -10.74
C GLU A 7 -1.04 -18.19 -11.92
N ASN A 8 -1.00 -17.01 -12.55
CA ASN A 8 -1.95 -16.62 -13.60
C ASN A 8 -3.42 -16.69 -13.14
N ARG A 9 -3.71 -16.26 -11.92
CA ARG A 9 -5.08 -16.06 -11.43
C ARG A 9 -5.41 -14.58 -11.32
N PRO A 10 -6.63 -14.15 -11.67
CA PRO A 10 -7.03 -12.77 -11.49
C PRO A 10 -6.92 -12.33 -10.03
N VAL A 11 -6.15 -11.28 -9.81
CA VAL A 11 -5.98 -10.66 -8.50
C VAL A 11 -7.19 -9.77 -8.23
N THR A 12 -7.83 -9.97 -7.08
CA THR A 12 -8.97 -9.19 -6.56
C THR A 12 -8.59 -8.31 -5.38
N GLY A 13 -7.37 -8.48 -4.85
CA GLY A 13 -6.90 -7.74 -3.70
C GLY A 13 -5.39 -7.64 -3.64
N ILE A 14 -4.90 -6.51 -3.15
CA ILE A 14 -3.49 -6.33 -2.79
C ILE A 14 -3.45 -5.65 -1.42
N ARG A 15 -2.57 -6.13 -0.54
CA ARG A 15 -2.30 -5.48 0.74
C ARG A 15 -0.84 -5.51 1.13
N LEU A 16 -0.43 -4.54 1.94
CA LEU A 16 0.83 -4.59 2.67
C LEU A 16 0.67 -5.44 3.92
N TYR A 17 1.71 -6.19 4.28
CA TYR A 17 1.73 -6.95 5.51
C TYR A 17 3.13 -6.99 6.13
N LEU A 18 3.18 -7.29 7.42
CA LEU A 18 4.39 -7.33 8.21
C LEU A 18 4.74 -8.78 8.53
N GLU A 19 5.93 -9.20 8.14
CA GLU A 19 6.43 -10.55 8.35
C GLU A 19 7.52 -10.61 9.43
N GLY A 20 7.84 -11.85 9.82
CA GLY A 20 8.91 -12.16 10.76
C GLY A 20 8.42 -12.23 12.21
N LYS A 21 9.18 -12.90 13.07
CA LYS A 21 8.84 -13.06 14.50
C LYS A 21 8.61 -11.73 15.23
N ARG A 22 9.13 -10.64 14.67
CA ARG A 22 9.06 -9.29 15.24
C ARG A 22 8.20 -8.33 14.41
N ASN A 23 7.56 -8.79 13.33
CA ASN A 23 6.84 -7.97 12.37
C ASN A 23 7.73 -6.81 11.86
N ASP A 24 8.94 -7.14 11.43
CA ASP A 24 10.01 -6.21 11.07
C ASP A 24 10.36 -6.23 9.58
N ARG A 25 9.62 -7.00 8.77
CA ARG A 25 9.79 -7.09 7.32
C ARG A 25 8.53 -6.65 6.61
N LEU A 26 8.66 -5.74 5.63
CA LEU A 26 7.54 -5.31 4.79
C LEU A 26 7.41 -6.29 3.63
N ALA A 27 6.20 -6.76 3.40
CA ALA A 27 5.88 -7.60 2.27
C ALA A 27 4.53 -7.18 1.65
N VAL A 28 4.26 -7.68 0.44
CA VAL A 28 3.04 -7.42 -0.32
C VAL A 28 2.33 -8.75 -0.58
N HIS A 29 1.04 -8.82 -0.30
CA HIS A 29 0.24 -10.02 -0.46
C HIS A 29 -0.78 -9.80 -1.57
N LEU A 30 -0.98 -10.82 -2.41
CA LEU A 30 -1.97 -10.84 -3.47
C LEU A 30 -3.11 -11.77 -3.09
N GLN A 31 -4.33 -11.25 -3.07
CA GLN A 31 -5.53 -12.06 -3.03
C GLN A 31 -6.02 -12.27 -4.47
N HIS A 32 -6.25 -13.53 -4.81
CA HIS A 32 -6.66 -13.96 -6.14
C HIS A 32 -7.84 -14.94 -6.06
N LEU A 33 -8.51 -15.17 -7.18
CA LEU A 33 -9.63 -16.12 -7.24
C LEU A 33 -9.14 -17.57 -7.10
N SER A 34 -9.80 -18.33 -6.23
CA SER A 34 -9.51 -19.75 -5.96
C SER A 34 -9.76 -20.66 -7.16
N SER A 35 -10.65 -20.24 -8.06
CA SER A 35 -10.93 -20.89 -9.34
C SER A 35 -10.97 -19.82 -10.43
N LEU A 36 -10.32 -20.09 -11.56
CA LEU A 36 -10.48 -19.31 -12.78
C LEU A 36 -11.82 -19.68 -13.42
N PRO A 37 -12.73 -18.73 -13.65
CA PRO A 37 -13.84 -18.98 -14.56
C PRO A 37 -13.28 -19.33 -15.95
N ASN A 38 -13.90 -20.28 -16.66
CA ASN A 38 -13.42 -20.76 -17.98
C ASN A 38 -13.23 -19.64 -19.04
N MET A 39 -13.81 -18.46 -18.79
CA MET A 39 -13.68 -17.25 -19.61
C MET A 39 -12.28 -16.60 -19.55
N TYR A 40 -11.47 -16.92 -18.54
CA TYR A 40 -10.15 -16.30 -18.35
C TYR A 40 -9.04 -17.15 -18.98
N GLN A 41 -8.74 -16.91 -20.24
CA GLN A 41 -7.54 -17.45 -20.86
C GLN A 41 -6.42 -16.40 -20.76
N LEU A 42 -5.53 -16.60 -19.79
CA LEU A 42 -4.38 -15.72 -19.57
C LEU A 42 -3.22 -16.18 -20.44
N SER A 43 -2.71 -15.30 -21.30
CA SER A 43 -1.48 -15.56 -22.04
C SER A 43 -0.28 -15.19 -21.16
N SER A 44 0.61 -16.17 -20.96
CA SER A 44 1.86 -15.98 -20.19
C SER A 44 2.89 -15.11 -20.92
N ASP A 45 2.64 -14.79 -22.20
CA ASP A 45 3.60 -14.15 -23.11
C ASP A 45 3.58 -12.62 -23.08
N ALA A 46 2.85 -12.02 -22.14
CA ALA A 46 3.07 -10.60 -21.85
C ALA A 46 4.46 -10.48 -21.23
N THR A 47 5.41 -10.05 -22.06
CA THR A 47 6.68 -9.45 -21.69
C THR A 47 6.54 -8.86 -20.30
N THR A 48 7.36 -9.34 -19.36
CA THR A 48 7.43 -8.71 -18.05
C THR A 48 7.93 -7.31 -18.34
N THR A 49 6.99 -6.39 -18.56
CA THR A 49 7.24 -4.97 -18.65
C THR A 49 7.44 -4.60 -17.21
N TYR A 50 8.60 -5.00 -16.70
CA TYR A 50 9.25 -4.27 -15.67
C TYR A 50 9.21 -2.84 -16.21
N ALA A 51 8.48 -1.96 -15.56
CA ALA A 51 8.73 -0.54 -15.68
C ALA A 51 10.11 -0.26 -15.05
N ASP A 52 11.14 -0.92 -15.59
CA ASP A 52 12.55 -0.88 -15.28
C ASP A 52 13.27 -0.45 -16.55
N ASP A 53 12.67 0.52 -17.24
CA ASP A 53 13.47 1.40 -18.06
C ASP A 53 13.89 2.57 -17.18
N ASP A 54 15.20 2.74 -17.09
CA ASP A 54 15.95 3.65 -16.23
C ASP A 54 15.77 5.13 -16.65
N THR A 55 14.60 5.49 -17.18
CA THR A 55 14.31 6.69 -17.98
C THR A 55 13.34 7.68 -17.34
N SER A 56 13.21 7.71 -16.01
CA SER A 56 12.26 8.61 -15.33
C SER A 56 12.96 9.66 -14.45
N PHE A 57 13.52 10.68 -15.09
CA PHE A 57 13.85 11.95 -14.42
C PHE A 57 12.66 12.51 -13.59
N ASN A 58 11.42 12.11 -13.92
CA ASN A 58 10.18 12.49 -13.26
C ASN A 58 9.80 11.65 -12.02
N GLU A 59 10.42 10.49 -11.76
CA GLU A 59 10.07 9.69 -10.58
C GLU A 59 10.40 10.39 -9.26
N ARG A 60 11.41 11.27 -9.28
CA ARG A 60 11.82 12.05 -8.10
C ARG A 60 10.71 12.98 -7.58
N GLU A 61 9.78 13.38 -8.44
CA GLU A 61 8.61 14.18 -8.05
C GLU A 61 7.67 13.38 -7.14
N TYR A 62 7.64 12.05 -7.30
CA TYR A 62 6.79 11.15 -6.52
C TYR A 62 7.46 10.62 -5.25
N TYR A 63 8.59 11.20 -4.82
CA TYR A 63 9.27 10.74 -3.60
C TYR A 63 8.73 11.46 -2.37
N GLU A 64 7.92 10.74 -1.60
CA GLU A 64 7.37 11.26 -0.35
C GLU A 64 8.21 10.81 0.85
N PRO A 65 8.62 11.74 1.74
CA PRO A 65 9.43 11.40 2.90
C PRO A 65 8.61 10.67 3.97
N ILE A 66 9.25 9.73 4.67
CA ILE A 66 8.63 8.99 5.78
C ILE A 66 9.49 9.03 7.05
N LYS A 67 8.85 8.99 8.22
CA LYS A 67 9.53 9.03 9.53
C LYS A 67 9.94 7.62 10.00
N TRP A 68 10.62 6.85 9.16
CA TRP A 68 11.03 5.49 9.47
C TRP A 68 12.55 5.34 9.40
N SER A 69 13.15 4.55 10.29
CA SER A 69 14.62 4.39 10.38
C SER A 69 15.23 3.55 9.26
N LEU A 70 14.45 2.70 8.59
CA LEU A 70 14.94 1.79 7.56
C LEU A 70 14.86 2.37 6.14
N LEU A 71 13.90 3.26 5.91
CA LEU A 71 13.54 3.84 4.62
C LEU A 71 13.33 5.33 4.84
N SER A 72 13.89 6.17 3.97
CA SER A 72 13.71 7.62 4.09
C SER A 72 12.58 8.15 3.24
N HIS A 73 12.29 7.50 2.11
CA HIS A 73 11.22 7.90 1.20
C HIS A 73 10.45 6.71 0.65
N VAL A 74 9.27 6.99 0.11
CA VAL A 74 8.44 6.06 -0.65
C VAL A 74 8.15 6.70 -2.00
N CYS A 75 8.26 5.92 -3.07
CA CYS A 75 7.82 6.34 -4.39
C CYS A 75 6.31 6.14 -4.50
N THR A 76 5.56 7.23 -4.68
CA THR A 76 4.09 7.24 -4.81
C THR A 76 3.62 7.29 -6.27
N ALA A 77 4.54 7.05 -7.22
CA ALA A 77 4.23 6.97 -8.63
C ALA A 77 3.23 5.82 -8.89
N PRO A 78 2.19 6.05 -9.71
CA PRO A 78 1.22 5.01 -10.03
C PRO A 78 1.85 3.92 -10.89
N VAL A 79 1.74 2.66 -10.45
CA VAL A 79 2.13 1.49 -11.25
C VAL A 79 0.88 0.91 -11.86
N GLN A 80 0.66 1.17 -13.14
CA GLN A 80 -0.48 0.68 -13.89
C GLN A 80 -0.06 0.38 -15.32
N TYR A 81 -0.75 -0.56 -15.97
CA TYR A 81 -0.55 -0.78 -17.39
C TYR A 81 -1.21 0.36 -18.19
N ASN A 82 -0.41 1.17 -18.87
CA ASN A 82 -0.85 2.17 -19.84
C ASN A 82 -0.69 1.56 -21.24
N GLY A 83 -1.60 0.67 -21.62
CA GLY A 83 -1.62 0.08 -22.96
C GLY A 83 -1.87 1.16 -24.01
N ALA A 84 -0.81 1.69 -24.61
CA ALA A 84 -0.83 2.41 -25.88
C ALA A 84 -0.45 1.45 -27.04
N CYS A 85 -0.75 0.16 -26.88
CA CYS A 85 -0.58 -0.81 -27.96
C CYS A 85 -1.89 -0.87 -28.75
N ILE A 86 -1.76 -0.73 -30.07
CA ILE A 86 -2.81 -0.57 -31.09
C ILE A 86 -3.69 -1.84 -31.24
N ASP A 87 -3.46 -2.87 -30.43
CA ASP A 87 -4.26 -4.10 -30.40
C ASP A 87 -5.21 -4.06 -29.19
N ASP A 88 -6.32 -3.35 -29.37
CA ASP A 88 -7.37 -3.00 -28.38
C ASP A 88 -8.14 -4.21 -27.79
N SER A 89 -7.66 -5.43 -28.00
CA SER A 89 -8.44 -6.66 -27.80
C SER A 89 -8.14 -7.39 -26.48
N ALA A 90 -7.07 -7.04 -25.76
CA ALA A 90 -6.64 -7.76 -24.55
C ALA A 90 -6.52 -6.87 -23.31
N ALA A 91 -7.21 -7.24 -22.23
CA ALA A 91 -7.10 -6.59 -20.94
C ALA A 91 -5.84 -7.06 -20.17
N SER A 92 -4.97 -6.15 -19.77
CA SER A 92 -3.83 -6.47 -18.89
C SER A 92 -4.21 -6.36 -17.41
N ILE A 93 -4.00 -7.44 -16.66
CA ILE A 93 -4.30 -7.53 -15.23
C ILE A 93 -3.03 -7.76 -14.42
N VAL A 94 -3.05 -7.41 -13.13
CA VAL A 94 -1.94 -7.69 -12.22
C VAL A 94 -1.99 -9.15 -11.81
N THR A 95 -0.86 -9.85 -11.96
CA THR A 95 -0.66 -11.24 -11.51
C THR A 95 0.51 -11.37 -10.55
N LYS A 96 1.45 -10.41 -10.57
CA LYS A 96 2.66 -10.45 -9.74
C LYS A 96 2.84 -9.13 -9.02
N ALA A 97 3.41 -9.17 -7.83
CA ALA A 97 3.78 -7.96 -7.09
C ALA A 97 5.02 -8.21 -6.23
N TRP A 98 5.85 -7.17 -6.10
CA TRP A 98 6.96 -7.16 -5.18
C TRP A 98 7.28 -5.74 -4.73
N LEU A 99 8.02 -5.67 -3.63
CA LEU A 99 8.58 -4.43 -3.13
C LEU A 99 10.07 -4.39 -3.49
N GLN A 100 10.56 -3.20 -3.80
CA GLN A 100 11.97 -2.98 -4.11
C GLN A 100 12.45 -1.76 -3.35
N VAL A 101 13.64 -1.85 -2.75
CA VAL A 101 14.28 -0.71 -2.11
C VAL A 101 15.48 -0.31 -2.95
N LYS A 102 15.48 0.90 -3.54
CA LYS A 102 16.64 1.45 -4.25
C LYS A 102 17.32 2.52 -3.37
N VAL A 103 18.65 2.56 -3.42
CA VAL A 103 19.45 3.59 -2.72
C VAL A 103 19.78 4.69 -3.72
N MET A 104 19.25 5.89 -3.52
CA MET A 104 19.41 7.06 -4.39
C MET A 104 20.20 8.12 -3.64
N GLY A 105 21.53 8.11 -3.79
CA GLY A 105 22.44 8.94 -3.00
C GLY A 105 22.34 8.58 -1.51
N MET A 106 21.93 9.54 -0.67
CA MET A 106 21.71 9.31 0.78
C MET A 106 20.29 8.81 1.11
N ARG A 107 19.43 8.58 0.11
CA ARG A 107 18.02 8.22 0.31
C ARG A 107 17.82 6.72 0.09
N LYS A 108 17.12 6.05 1.00
CA LYS A 108 16.60 4.69 0.80
C LYS A 108 15.13 4.80 0.45
N VAL A 109 14.80 4.52 -0.81
CA VAL A 109 13.46 4.74 -1.36
C VAL A 109 12.77 3.40 -1.59
N LEU A 110 11.55 3.26 -1.07
CA LEU A 110 10.70 2.09 -1.30
C LEU A 110 9.89 2.26 -2.60
N PHE A 111 9.88 1.22 -3.41
CA PHE A 111 9.12 1.13 -4.65
C PHE A 111 8.18 -0.08 -4.58
N LEU A 112 6.98 0.11 -5.13
CA LEU A 112 6.10 -0.98 -5.52
C LEU A 112 6.39 -1.35 -6.97
N ARG A 113 6.40 -2.64 -7.27
CA ARG A 113 6.52 -3.16 -8.62
C ARG A 113 5.43 -4.20 -8.84
N LEU A 114 4.83 -4.17 -10.02
CA LEU A 114 3.75 -5.06 -10.42
C LEU A 114 4.15 -5.75 -11.72
N GLY A 115 3.78 -7.02 -11.86
CA GLY A 115 3.84 -7.74 -13.11
C GLY A 115 2.42 -7.96 -13.64
N PHE A 116 2.30 -7.84 -14.96
CA PHE A 116 1.02 -7.88 -15.66
C PHE A 116 0.95 -9.11 -16.57
N SER A 117 -0.27 -9.61 -16.77
CA SER A 117 -0.59 -10.67 -17.73
C SER A 117 -1.82 -10.27 -18.53
N ASN A 118 -1.88 -10.67 -19.80
CA ASN A 118 -2.98 -10.33 -20.68
C ASN A 118 -4.08 -11.40 -20.59
N VAL A 119 -5.31 -10.95 -20.46
CA VAL A 119 -6.52 -11.77 -20.53
C VAL A 119 -7.06 -11.64 -21.95
N THR A 120 -7.09 -12.75 -22.69
CA THR A 120 -7.74 -12.79 -24.00
C THR A 120 -9.26 -12.75 -23.82
N SER A 121 -10.00 -12.34 -24.86
CA SER A 121 -11.48 -12.36 -24.83
C SER A 121 -12.13 -11.40 -23.84
N MET A 122 -11.37 -10.48 -23.24
CA MET A 122 -11.88 -9.51 -22.28
C MET A 122 -11.34 -8.11 -22.52
N LYS A 123 -12.20 -7.10 -22.37
CA LYS A 123 -11.83 -5.68 -22.38
C LYS A 123 -12.04 -5.02 -21.02
N ILE A 124 -11.27 -3.98 -20.75
CA ILE A 124 -11.48 -3.10 -19.59
C ILE A 124 -12.60 -2.12 -19.93
N ARG A 125 -13.76 -2.27 -19.28
CA ARG A 125 -14.91 -1.36 -19.48
C ARG A 125 -14.80 -0.09 -18.65
N ARG A 126 -14.37 -0.23 -17.39
CA ARG A 126 -14.29 0.87 -16.42
C ARG A 126 -13.11 0.62 -15.50
N SER A 127 -12.43 1.69 -15.10
CA SER A 127 -11.38 1.62 -14.09
C SER A 127 -11.59 2.67 -13.01
N GLU A 128 -11.35 2.29 -11.76
CA GLU A 128 -11.38 3.22 -10.64
C GLU A 128 -10.33 2.90 -9.60
N TRP A 129 -9.74 3.95 -9.04
CA TRP A 129 -8.91 3.83 -7.86
C TRP A 129 -9.81 3.58 -6.66
N ALA A 130 -9.43 2.62 -5.81
CA ALA A 130 -10.04 2.38 -4.52
C ALA A 130 -10.23 3.71 -3.78
N GLY A 131 -11.37 3.85 -3.11
CA GLY A 131 -11.70 5.02 -2.30
C GLY A 131 -10.65 5.27 -1.21
N PRO A 132 -10.64 6.47 -0.59
CA PRO A 132 -9.66 6.78 0.43
C PRO A 132 -9.72 5.74 1.57
N ALA A 133 -8.57 5.15 1.92
CA ALA A 133 -8.45 4.16 3.00
C ALA A 133 -8.82 4.75 4.37
N VAL A 134 -8.84 6.08 4.47
CA VAL A 134 -9.33 6.81 5.63
C VAL A 134 -10.23 7.94 5.12
N VAL A 135 -11.51 7.93 5.50
CA VAL A 135 -12.34 9.14 5.45
C VAL A 135 -11.63 10.19 6.27
N SER A 136 -10.96 11.14 5.61
CA SER A 136 -10.46 12.32 6.28
C SER A 136 -11.67 13.01 6.88
N ARG A 137 -11.84 12.87 8.19
CA ARG A 137 -12.72 13.78 8.93
C ARG A 137 -12.13 15.15 8.71
N LYS A 138 -12.71 15.91 7.76
CA LYS A 138 -12.58 17.35 7.66
C LYS A 138 -13.05 17.89 9.01
N SER A 139 -12.13 18.01 9.96
CA SER A 139 -12.34 18.74 11.20
C SER A 139 -12.42 20.21 10.82
N GLY A 140 -13.64 20.68 10.56
CA GLY A 140 -13.97 22.08 10.52
C GLY A 140 -13.70 22.65 11.91
N ALA A 141 -12.57 23.34 12.04
CA ALA A 141 -12.28 24.14 13.21
C ALA A 141 -13.17 25.38 13.17
N ILE A 142 -14.14 25.45 14.07
CA ILE A 142 -14.86 26.69 14.37
C ILE A 142 -14.73 26.94 15.88
N SER A 143 -13.94 27.99 16.16
CA SER A 143 -14.03 28.98 17.24
C SER A 143 -14.55 28.59 18.62
N ALA A 144 -13.73 28.87 19.64
CA ALA A 144 -14.08 29.84 20.69
C ALA A 144 -12.83 30.26 21.48
N LEU A 145 -12.45 31.52 21.31
CA LEU A 145 -11.58 32.27 22.21
C LEU A 145 -12.30 32.44 23.55
N ILE A 146 -11.70 32.08 24.69
CA ILE A 146 -11.98 32.75 25.96
C ILE A 146 -10.69 32.92 26.76
N THR A 147 -10.33 34.18 26.91
CA THR A 147 -9.29 34.79 27.74
C THR A 147 -9.69 34.74 29.21
N SER A 148 -8.78 34.43 30.14
CA SER A 148 -8.66 35.17 31.41
C SER A 148 -7.43 34.75 32.22
N ARG A 149 -6.85 35.76 32.88
CA ARG A 149 -5.62 35.80 33.65
C ARG A 149 -5.88 35.34 35.10
N PHE A 150 -4.85 34.91 35.83
CA PHE A 150 -4.25 35.62 36.99
C PHE A 150 -3.76 34.71 38.16
N SER A 151 -2.68 35.19 38.80
CA SER A 151 -2.07 34.93 40.12
C SER A 151 -1.38 33.60 40.50
N THR A 152 -0.06 33.71 40.60
CA THR A 152 0.83 33.45 41.76
C THR A 152 0.19 33.04 43.10
N GLY A 153 0.76 32.01 43.74
CA GLY A 153 0.54 31.65 45.16
C GLY A 153 1.42 30.46 45.61
N LEU A 154 2.08 30.60 46.76
CA LEU A 154 3.16 29.79 47.34
C LEU A 154 2.65 28.60 48.20
N ILE A 155 3.29 27.41 48.11
CA ILE A 155 3.85 26.47 49.16
C ILE A 155 2.92 26.05 50.35
N PRO A 156 2.91 24.80 50.94
CA PRO A 156 4.02 23.81 51.08
C PRO A 156 3.72 22.29 50.87
N GLU A 157 4.80 21.52 50.70
CA GLU A 157 4.88 20.07 50.97
C GLU A 157 4.83 19.73 52.47
N PRO A 158 4.27 18.56 52.84
CA PRO A 158 4.73 17.81 54.01
C PRO A 158 5.10 16.35 53.69
N LYS A 159 6.43 16.09 53.74
CA LYS A 159 7.24 14.99 54.33
C LYS A 159 6.70 13.55 54.54
N PRO A 160 7.60 12.55 54.59
CA PRO A 160 7.50 11.29 53.86
C PRO A 160 6.83 10.16 54.65
N LYS A 161 6.13 9.27 53.94
CA LYS A 161 5.87 7.92 54.45
C LYS A 161 7.11 7.07 54.17
N VAL A 162 7.75 6.67 55.27
CA VAL A 162 8.76 5.62 55.30
C VAL A 162 8.06 4.34 54.85
N GLU A 163 8.35 3.89 53.64
CA GLU A 163 8.02 2.53 53.19
C GLU A 163 9.34 1.79 52.97
N VAL A 164 9.65 0.94 53.94
CA VAL A 164 10.81 0.04 53.93
C VAL A 164 10.51 -1.05 52.92
N ASN A 165 11.07 -0.95 51.71
CA ASN A 165 11.12 -2.06 50.77
C ASN A 165 12.47 -2.05 50.03
N SER A 166 13.31 -3.00 50.44
CA SER A 166 14.67 -3.25 49.96
C SER A 166 14.65 -3.84 48.55
N ALA A 167 14.67 -3.00 47.52
CA ALA A 167 15.04 -3.42 46.16
C ALA A 167 15.47 -2.20 45.32
N ILE A 168 16.62 -1.60 45.67
CA ILE A 168 17.25 -0.56 44.87
C ILE A 168 17.93 -1.22 43.67
N TYR A 169 17.29 -1.18 42.50
CA TYR A 169 17.99 -1.15 41.22
C TYR A 169 18.20 0.33 40.86
N PRO A 170 19.41 0.91 41.01
CA PRO A 170 19.63 2.35 40.79
C PRO A 170 19.45 2.77 39.32
N LYS A 171 19.38 1.78 38.41
CA LYS A 171 18.98 1.93 37.01
C LYS A 171 18.07 0.75 36.70
N GLY A 172 16.76 0.90 36.90
CA GLY A 172 15.77 -0.09 36.51
C GLY A 172 16.09 -0.68 35.13
N PRO A 173 15.77 -1.97 34.87
CA PRO A 173 16.20 -2.67 33.67
C PRO A 173 16.00 -1.74 32.47
N PRO A 174 17.04 -1.49 31.65
CA PRO A 174 17.00 -0.46 30.62
C PRO A 174 15.69 -0.64 29.88
N VAL A 175 14.83 0.38 29.96
CA VAL A 175 13.53 0.37 29.29
C VAL A 175 13.85 -0.09 27.89
N PRO A 176 13.32 -1.25 27.43
CA PRO A 176 13.67 -1.74 26.12
C PRO A 176 13.46 -0.57 25.19
N ILE A 177 14.51 -0.14 24.48
CA ILE A 177 14.39 0.88 23.45
C ILE A 177 13.31 0.30 22.56
N ARG A 178 12.08 0.81 22.73
CA ARG A 178 10.89 0.20 22.15
C ARG A 178 11.05 0.50 20.67
N ILE A 179 11.76 -0.38 19.95
CA ILE A 179 11.86 -0.32 18.51
C ILE A 179 10.41 -0.24 18.07
N PRO A 180 9.99 0.89 17.48
CA PRO A 180 8.59 1.08 17.15
C PRO A 180 8.18 -0.11 16.29
N LYS A 181 7.19 -0.89 16.75
CA LYS A 181 6.63 -1.98 15.94
C LYS A 181 6.25 -1.37 14.60
N MET A 182 6.67 -2.01 13.51
CA MET A 182 6.57 -1.49 12.15
C MET A 182 5.12 -1.18 11.73
N SER A 183 4.14 -1.74 12.43
CA SER A 183 2.71 -1.44 12.30
C SER A 183 2.35 0.03 12.54
N ARG A 184 3.23 0.82 13.16
CA ARG A 184 3.05 2.27 13.30
C ARG A 184 3.31 3.04 12.02
N PHE A 185 4.07 2.45 11.09
CA PHE A 185 4.50 3.08 9.83
C PHE A 185 3.82 2.48 8.61
N VAL A 186 3.06 1.40 8.76
CA VAL A 186 2.46 0.67 7.64
C VAL A 186 0.99 0.50 7.95
N ASP A 187 0.15 0.86 6.98
CA ASP A 187 -1.24 0.49 6.96
C ASP A 187 -1.39 -0.87 6.27
N THR A 188 -1.98 -1.83 6.99
CA THR A 188 -2.23 -3.19 6.50
C THR A 188 -3.70 -3.38 6.11
N THR A 189 -4.47 -2.29 5.98
CA THR A 189 -5.83 -2.34 5.45
C THR A 189 -5.83 -3.02 4.09
N GLU A 190 -6.75 -3.97 3.96
CA GLU A 190 -6.92 -4.71 2.74
C GLU A 190 -7.96 -4.03 1.88
N SER A 191 -7.57 -3.73 0.64
CA SER A 191 -8.52 -3.33 -0.39
C SER A 191 -8.91 -4.60 -1.16
N LEU A 192 -10.20 -4.90 -1.17
CA LEU A 192 -10.78 -6.03 -1.91
C LEU A 192 -11.87 -5.56 -2.83
N ARG A 193 -11.83 -6.06 -4.06
CA ARG A 193 -12.97 -6.00 -4.95
C ARG A 193 -12.96 -7.18 -5.91
N GLY A 194 -14.07 -7.89 -5.99
CA GLY A 194 -14.15 -9.13 -6.74
C GLY A 194 -15.50 -9.37 -7.41
N PRO A 195 -15.81 -10.65 -7.72
CA PRO A 195 -17.07 -11.05 -8.36
C PRO A 195 -18.32 -10.67 -7.55
N ASP A 196 -18.21 -10.65 -6.23
CA ASP A 196 -19.33 -10.33 -5.33
C ASP A 196 -19.68 -8.83 -5.30
N ASP A 197 -18.79 -7.97 -5.81
CA ASP A 197 -19.00 -6.53 -5.86
C ASP A 197 -19.65 -6.11 -7.18
N LEU A 198 -20.86 -5.56 -7.11
CA LEU A 198 -21.57 -5.08 -8.29
C LEU A 198 -20.75 -4.03 -9.08
N PRO A 199 -20.73 -4.09 -10.43
CA PRO A 199 -21.50 -4.97 -11.32
C PRO A 199 -20.87 -6.37 -11.58
N GLY A 200 -19.91 -6.82 -10.77
CA GLY A 200 -19.22 -8.12 -10.87
C GLY A 200 -17.84 -8.02 -11.52
N TYR A 201 -17.01 -9.06 -11.40
CA TYR A 201 -15.72 -9.23 -12.13
C TYR A 201 -14.72 -8.07 -12.06
N TRP A 202 -14.58 -7.45 -10.89
CA TRP A 202 -13.49 -6.52 -10.64
C TRP A 202 -12.16 -7.25 -10.47
N VAL A 203 -11.13 -6.73 -11.11
CA VAL A 203 -9.75 -7.22 -11.01
C VAL A 203 -8.81 -6.05 -10.78
N VAL A 204 -7.63 -6.36 -10.24
CA VAL A 204 -6.58 -5.36 -10.04
C VAL A 204 -5.80 -5.14 -11.34
N THR A 205 -5.70 -3.89 -11.77
CA THR A 205 -4.96 -3.47 -12.98
C THR A 205 -3.87 -2.45 -12.69
N GLY A 206 -3.70 -2.07 -11.43
CA GLY A 206 -2.63 -1.20 -10.98
C GLY A 206 -2.70 -0.96 -9.48
N ALA A 207 -1.64 -0.38 -8.95
CA ALA A 207 -1.57 0.03 -7.56
C ALA A 207 -0.49 1.10 -7.38
N LYS A 208 -0.55 1.80 -6.25
CA LYS A 208 0.48 2.76 -5.85
C LYS A 208 0.63 2.80 -4.34
N LEU A 209 1.83 3.14 -3.90
CA LEU A 209 2.07 3.45 -2.50
C LEU A 209 1.59 4.89 -2.22
N CYS A 210 1.14 5.14 -1.01
CA CYS A 210 0.73 6.47 -0.54
C CYS A 210 1.29 6.69 0.88
N VAL A 211 1.51 7.95 1.26
CA VAL A 211 1.84 8.32 2.64
C VAL A 211 0.65 9.02 3.28
N GLU A 212 -0.15 8.27 4.04
CA GLU A 212 -1.36 8.77 4.70
C GLU A 212 -1.16 8.81 6.21
N GLY A 213 -1.28 9.98 6.83
CA GLY A 213 -1.11 10.13 8.28
C GLY A 213 0.28 9.69 8.81
N GLY A 214 1.31 9.74 7.95
CA GLY A 214 2.67 9.28 8.28
C GLY A 214 2.88 7.77 8.19
N LYS A 215 1.90 7.04 7.65
CA LYS A 215 1.98 5.61 7.34
C LYS A 215 2.05 5.37 5.84
N ILE A 216 2.74 4.32 5.46
CA ILE A 216 2.74 3.76 4.11
C ILE A 216 1.44 2.98 3.95
N SER A 217 0.57 3.43 3.06
CA SER A 217 -0.63 2.72 2.64
C SER A 217 -0.53 2.32 1.17
N LEU A 218 -1.43 1.43 0.76
CA LEU A 218 -1.53 0.98 -0.62
C LEU A 218 -2.88 1.41 -1.18
N ARG A 219 -2.86 2.05 -2.36
CA ARG A 219 -4.07 2.37 -3.11
C ARG A 219 -4.11 1.52 -4.37
N VAL A 220 -5.18 0.76 -4.51
CA VAL A 220 -5.36 -0.21 -5.60
C VAL A 220 -6.23 0.39 -6.70
N LYS A 221 -5.95 0.09 -7.96
CA LYS A 221 -6.79 0.41 -9.10
C LYS A 221 -7.52 -0.86 -9.53
N TYR A 222 -8.84 -0.80 -9.49
CA TYR A 222 -9.71 -1.86 -9.95
C TYR A 222 -10.25 -1.55 -11.33
N SER A 223 -10.31 -2.57 -12.17
CA SER A 223 -10.99 -2.49 -13.45
C SER A 223 -12.06 -3.54 -13.55
N LEU A 224 -13.18 -3.14 -14.15
CA LEU A 224 -14.27 -4.00 -14.52
C LEU A 224 -13.95 -4.64 -15.86
N LEU A 225 -13.84 -5.96 -15.87
CA LEU A 225 -13.68 -6.71 -17.10
C LEU A 225 -15.03 -7.01 -17.73
N LEU A 226 -15.08 -6.96 -19.06
CA LEU A 226 -16.23 -7.33 -19.86
C LEU A 226 -15.79 -8.34 -20.91
N GLU A 227 -16.53 -9.43 -21.03
CA GLU A 227 -16.36 -10.41 -22.10
C GLU A 227 -16.65 -9.75 -23.45
N MET A 228 -15.78 -10.02 -24.42
CA MET A 228 -15.99 -9.60 -25.81
C MET A 228 -16.71 -10.75 -26.54
N PRO A 229 -17.85 -10.49 -27.21
CA PRO A 229 -18.47 -11.49 -28.06
C PRO A 229 -17.51 -11.85 -29.20
N GLU A 230 -17.49 -13.12 -29.60
CA GLU A 230 -16.56 -13.67 -30.60
C GLU A 230 -16.61 -12.92 -31.95
N ASP A 231 -17.73 -12.27 -32.27
CA ASP A 231 -17.95 -11.50 -33.50
C ASP A 231 -17.13 -10.20 -33.60
N ASP A 232 -16.66 -9.65 -32.48
CA ASP A 232 -15.85 -8.43 -32.44
C ASP A 232 -14.34 -8.70 -32.68
N PHE A 233 -13.91 -9.97 -32.74
CA PHE A 233 -12.52 -10.34 -33.06
C PHE A 233 -12.18 -10.27 -34.55
N LEU A 234 -13.17 -10.04 -35.42
CA LEU A 234 -13.06 -10.11 -36.88
C LEU A 234 -13.21 -8.77 -37.60
N MET A 235 -13.15 -7.63 -36.89
CA MET A 235 -13.15 -6.28 -37.49
C MET A 235 -11.80 -5.59 -37.37
#